data_AF-A0A939UJA1-F1
#
_entry.id   AF-A0A939UJA1-F1
#
_cell.length_a   1.000
_cell.length_b   1.000
_cell.length_c   1.000
_cell.angle_alpha   90.00
_cell.angle_beta   90.00
_cell.angle_gamma   90.00
#
_symmetry.space_group_name_H-M   'P 1'
#
loop_
_entity.id
_entity.type
_entity.pdbx_description
1 polymer ?
#
loop_
_entity_poly.entity_id
_entity_poly.type
_entity_poly.pdbx_seq_one_letter_code
_entity_poly.pdbx_strand_id
1 'polypeptide(L)'
;MKITQDIVYVGVNDRKIDLFEGQYVVPNGMAYNSYVILDGKIAVMDTVDASFTHEWLDNVQKALGRRKPDYLVVQHMEPDHSANIVNFLNAFPSAVVVSSAKAFTMMQNFFGKDFSDRRIVVGEGDTLSLGKHTLNFITAPMVHWPEVIMTYDSTDKVLFSADGFGKFGATDADEDWACEARRYYFGIVGKYGAQVQAVLKKAANLDIEKICPLHGPVLTENLPYYLNLYNIWSSYGVETDGICICYTSVYGHTKVAAELLAEKVKAKGCPKVALNDLARCDMAEAVEDAFRYGKIVLATTTYNADIFPFMKEFILHLTERNFQNKTIGFIENGSWAPMAIKTMQNMLSASKNITYCENAVHIKSAMSEENKNEIEKLADELCKDYLARQDSTADKNDLKALFNIGYGLYVVTSNDGNKDNGLIVNTVAQVTSTPNRVAVTINKQNYSHHVIKQSGVMNVNCLSVDAPFSVFESFGFRSGRTVDKFEEAEVLRSDNGLVFLPRYINSFMSLKVESYVDLGTHGMFICSVTEARVISKLETMTYTYYQNNVKPKPQTEGKKGYVCKICGYVYEGDTLPEDFICPLCKHGASDFEPIK
;
A
#
# COMPACT_ATOMS: atom_id res chain seq x y z
N MET A 1 -8.29 -37.56 -7.26
CA MET A 1 -7.07 -37.08 -7.95
C MET A 1 -5.87 -37.32 -7.04
N LYS A 2 -4.69 -37.71 -7.55
CA LYS A 2 -3.47 -37.79 -6.71
C LYS A 2 -2.80 -36.41 -6.69
N ILE A 3 -2.52 -35.88 -5.50
CA ILE A 3 -1.79 -34.61 -5.33
C ILE A 3 -0.30 -34.87 -5.24
N THR A 4 0.07 -35.90 -4.48
CA THR A 4 1.43 -36.45 -4.40
C THR A 4 1.36 -37.98 -4.42
N GLN A 5 2.46 -38.64 -4.08
CA GLN A 5 2.46 -40.09 -3.91
C GLN A 5 1.55 -40.53 -2.75
N ASP A 6 1.54 -39.77 -1.66
CA ASP A 6 0.90 -40.13 -0.40
C ASP A 6 -0.34 -39.26 -0.08
N ILE A 7 -0.54 -38.14 -0.79
CA ILE A 7 -1.68 -37.23 -0.61
C ILE A 7 -2.70 -37.39 -1.76
N VAL A 8 -3.96 -37.63 -1.39
CA VAL A 8 -5.08 -37.90 -2.30
C VAL A 8 -6.21 -36.91 -2.09
N TYR A 9 -6.73 -36.34 -3.18
CA TYR A 9 -7.94 -35.52 -3.17
C TYR A 9 -9.20 -36.38 -3.07
N VAL A 10 -10.07 -36.04 -2.12
CA VAL A 10 -11.35 -36.71 -1.84
C VAL A 10 -12.54 -35.75 -1.73
N GLY A 11 -12.35 -34.48 -2.11
CA GLY A 11 -13.41 -33.46 -2.15
C GLY A 11 -14.45 -33.69 -3.25
N VAL A 12 -15.31 -32.69 -3.45
CA VAL A 12 -16.49 -32.73 -4.33
C VAL A 12 -16.67 -31.40 -5.07
N ASN A 13 -17.40 -31.45 -6.19
CA ASN A 13 -17.83 -30.25 -6.93
C ASN A 13 -19.35 -30.08 -6.81
N ASP A 14 -19.80 -28.95 -6.28
CA ASP A 14 -21.19 -28.53 -6.34
C ASP A 14 -21.46 -27.78 -7.63
N ARG A 15 -22.21 -28.41 -8.54
CA ARG A 15 -22.64 -27.81 -9.81
C ARG A 15 -24.08 -27.28 -9.78
N LYS A 16 -24.77 -27.42 -8.65
CA LYS A 16 -26.17 -27.04 -8.48
C LYS A 16 -26.33 -25.73 -7.72
N ILE A 17 -25.31 -25.35 -6.93
CA ILE A 17 -25.26 -24.06 -6.25
C ILE A 17 -25.36 -22.90 -7.24
N ASP A 18 -26.26 -21.98 -6.96
CA ASP A 18 -26.42 -20.71 -7.69
C ASP A 18 -25.78 -19.55 -6.92
N LEU A 19 -25.87 -19.56 -5.58
CA LEU A 19 -25.30 -18.57 -4.67
C LEU A 19 -24.43 -19.21 -3.57
N PHE A 20 -23.14 -18.86 -3.55
CA PHE A 20 -22.26 -19.17 -2.41
C PHE A 20 -22.49 -18.18 -1.27
N GLU A 21 -22.56 -18.69 -0.02
CA GLU A 21 -22.99 -17.96 1.18
C GLU A 21 -24.35 -17.23 1.06
N GLY A 22 -25.16 -17.60 0.06
CA GLY A 22 -26.40 -16.91 -0.27
C GLY A 22 -26.21 -15.50 -0.86
N GLN A 23 -24.98 -15.14 -1.28
CA GLN A 23 -24.65 -13.80 -1.77
C GLN A 23 -23.90 -13.81 -3.11
N TYR A 24 -22.93 -14.71 -3.32
CA TYR A 24 -22.04 -14.68 -4.48
C TYR A 24 -22.54 -15.59 -5.60
N VAL A 25 -22.82 -15.01 -6.77
CA VAL A 25 -23.24 -15.79 -7.94
C VAL A 25 -22.08 -16.65 -8.44
N VAL A 26 -22.27 -17.96 -8.53
CA VAL A 26 -21.21 -18.92 -8.88
C VAL A 26 -21.61 -19.77 -10.08
N PRO A 27 -21.59 -19.20 -11.32
CA PRO A 27 -22.14 -19.88 -12.50
C PRO A 27 -21.38 -21.16 -12.87
N ASN A 28 -20.11 -21.28 -12.46
CA ASN A 28 -19.27 -22.46 -12.66
C ASN A 28 -19.28 -23.41 -11.44
N GLY A 29 -20.22 -23.21 -10.51
CA GLY A 29 -20.36 -24.00 -9.29
C GLY A 29 -19.32 -23.67 -8.23
N MET A 30 -19.17 -24.56 -7.25
CA MET A 30 -18.23 -24.44 -6.15
C MET A 30 -17.50 -25.77 -5.92
N ALA A 31 -16.28 -25.72 -5.41
CA ALA A 31 -15.57 -26.91 -4.95
C ALA A 31 -15.49 -26.91 -3.42
N TYR A 32 -15.74 -28.07 -2.80
CA TYR A 32 -15.49 -28.32 -1.39
C TYR A 32 -14.38 -29.36 -1.29
N ASN A 33 -13.16 -28.88 -1.10
CA ASN A 33 -11.97 -29.70 -1.15
C ASN A 33 -11.72 -30.39 0.20
N SER A 34 -11.33 -31.66 0.12
CA SER A 34 -10.90 -32.45 1.27
C SER A 34 -9.79 -33.39 0.78
N TYR A 35 -8.88 -33.75 1.68
CA TYR A 35 -7.66 -34.49 1.34
C TYR A 35 -7.41 -35.65 2.32
N VAL A 36 -6.76 -36.71 1.85
CA VAL A 36 -6.29 -37.83 2.69
C VAL A 36 -4.78 -37.95 2.56
N ILE A 37 -4.08 -37.98 3.70
CA ILE A 37 -2.65 -38.22 3.80
C ILE A 37 -2.43 -39.67 4.23
N LEU A 38 -1.89 -40.48 3.34
CA LEU A 38 -1.65 -41.90 3.53
C LEU A 38 -0.23 -42.14 4.06
N ASP A 39 -0.11 -42.42 5.35
CA ASP A 39 1.18 -42.73 5.99
C ASP A 39 1.01 -43.87 7.00
N GLY A 40 1.95 -44.11 7.93
CA GLY A 40 1.80 -45.07 9.03
C GLY A 40 0.52 -44.85 9.83
N LYS A 41 0.22 -43.58 10.13
CA LYS A 41 -1.08 -43.07 10.58
C LYS A 41 -1.72 -42.26 9.46
N ILE A 42 -3.04 -42.34 9.32
CA ILE A 42 -3.77 -41.66 8.26
C ILE A 42 -4.50 -40.43 8.80
N ALA A 43 -4.34 -39.30 8.13
CA ALA A 43 -5.09 -38.08 8.40
C ALA A 43 -6.05 -37.76 7.24
N VAL A 44 -7.29 -37.42 7.58
CA VAL A 44 -8.26 -36.78 6.67
C VAL A 44 -8.30 -35.29 7.01
N MET A 45 -8.20 -34.45 5.98
CA MET A 45 -8.14 -33.00 6.09
C MET A 45 -9.50 -32.41 5.71
N ASP A 46 -10.15 -31.79 6.69
CA ASP A 46 -11.48 -31.15 6.60
C ASP A 46 -12.57 -32.07 6.03
N THR A 47 -13.80 -31.59 6.07
CA THR A 47 -14.96 -32.27 5.50
C THR A 47 -15.56 -31.42 4.38
N VAL A 48 -16.80 -31.68 4.00
CA VAL A 48 -17.50 -30.95 2.93
C VAL A 48 -18.91 -30.57 3.39
N ASP A 49 -19.60 -29.76 2.60
CA ASP A 49 -20.99 -29.37 2.80
C ASP A 49 -21.90 -30.59 3.04
N ALA A 50 -22.93 -30.40 3.87
CA ALA A 50 -23.87 -31.44 4.26
C ALA A 50 -24.53 -32.13 3.05
N SER A 51 -24.75 -31.40 1.95
CA SER A 51 -25.36 -31.92 0.72
C SER A 51 -24.53 -33.02 0.04
N PHE A 52 -23.22 -33.07 0.33
CA PHE A 52 -22.27 -34.00 -0.28
C PHE A 52 -21.73 -35.08 0.68
N THR A 53 -22.38 -35.25 1.84
CA THR A 53 -22.02 -36.22 2.88
C THR A 53 -21.65 -37.61 2.32
N HIS A 54 -22.54 -38.20 1.52
CA HIS A 54 -22.37 -39.57 1.03
C HIS A 54 -21.27 -39.68 -0.02
N GLU A 55 -21.24 -38.76 -0.98
CA GLU A 55 -20.21 -38.75 -2.03
C GLU A 55 -18.81 -38.58 -1.44
N TRP A 56 -18.65 -37.67 -0.47
CA TRP A 56 -17.38 -37.48 0.21
C TRP A 56 -16.96 -38.69 1.04
N LEU A 57 -17.87 -39.31 1.81
CA LEU A 57 -17.54 -40.54 2.55
C LEU A 57 -17.16 -41.69 1.62
N ASP A 58 -17.80 -41.83 0.47
CA ASP A 58 -17.43 -42.82 -0.55
C ASP A 58 -16.03 -42.54 -1.13
N ASN A 59 -15.70 -41.27 -1.39
CA ASN A 59 -14.36 -40.86 -1.84
C ASN A 59 -13.29 -41.15 -0.78
N VAL A 60 -13.57 -40.84 0.49
CA VAL A 60 -12.70 -41.17 1.62
C VAL A 60 -12.50 -42.68 1.72
N GLN A 61 -13.57 -43.47 1.71
CA GLN A 61 -13.49 -44.93 1.80
C GLN A 61 -12.69 -45.53 0.63
N LYS A 62 -12.86 -44.98 -0.58
CA LYS A 62 -12.09 -45.38 -1.76
C LYS A 62 -10.60 -45.08 -1.61
N ALA A 63 -10.23 -43.93 -1.06
CA ALA A 63 -8.84 -43.57 -0.81
C ALA A 63 -8.19 -44.45 0.30
N LEU A 64 -8.96 -44.79 1.34
CA LEU A 64 -8.50 -45.62 2.46
C LEU A 64 -8.36 -47.11 2.11
N GLY A 65 -9.17 -47.61 1.16
CA GLY A 65 -9.24 -49.03 0.85
C GLY A 65 -9.70 -49.84 2.07
N ARG A 66 -8.82 -50.66 2.65
CA ARG A 66 -9.10 -51.46 3.87
C ARG A 66 -8.59 -50.81 5.15
N ARG A 67 -7.86 -49.70 5.05
CA ARG A 67 -7.27 -49.00 6.19
C ARG A 67 -8.34 -48.14 6.86
N LYS A 68 -8.06 -47.68 8.08
CA LYS A 68 -8.92 -46.76 8.83
C LYS A 68 -8.14 -45.46 9.10
N PRO A 69 -8.82 -44.31 9.14
CA PRO A 69 -8.17 -43.05 9.48
C PRO A 69 -7.89 -42.99 10.99
N ASP A 70 -6.75 -42.41 11.34
CA ASP A 70 -6.37 -42.13 12.73
C ASP A 70 -6.83 -40.74 13.15
N TYR A 71 -6.78 -39.77 12.22
CA TYR A 71 -7.06 -38.38 12.48
C TYR A 71 -8.07 -37.77 11.50
N LEU A 72 -8.93 -36.89 12.02
CA LEU A 72 -9.62 -35.87 11.25
C LEU A 72 -9.04 -34.51 11.67
N VAL A 73 -8.27 -33.89 10.78
CA VAL A 73 -7.74 -32.54 10.99
C VAL A 73 -8.77 -31.55 10.49
N VAL A 74 -9.26 -30.68 11.37
CA VAL A 74 -10.22 -29.63 11.06
C VAL A 74 -9.52 -28.29 11.12
N GLN A 75 -9.38 -27.63 9.98
CA GLN A 75 -8.70 -26.36 9.82
C GLN A 75 -9.66 -25.18 9.97
N HIS A 76 -10.93 -25.38 9.59
CA HIS A 76 -11.96 -24.35 9.57
C HIS A 76 -13.33 -24.93 9.93
N MET A 77 -14.12 -24.18 10.69
CA MET A 77 -15.43 -24.60 11.18
C MET A 77 -16.62 -24.13 10.35
N GLU A 78 -16.41 -23.40 9.25
CA GLU A 78 -17.53 -23.05 8.38
C GLU A 78 -18.22 -24.31 7.83
N PRO A 79 -19.57 -24.37 7.80
CA PRO A 79 -20.30 -25.62 7.55
C PRO A 79 -20.03 -26.29 6.21
N ASP A 80 -19.65 -25.55 5.19
CA ASP A 80 -19.25 -26.07 3.88
C ASP A 80 -17.94 -26.91 3.93
N HIS A 81 -17.22 -26.85 5.04
CA HIS A 81 -16.05 -27.69 5.33
C HIS A 81 -16.18 -28.51 6.62
N SER A 82 -17.16 -28.23 7.47
CA SER A 82 -17.25 -28.81 8.82
C SER A 82 -18.52 -29.62 9.09
N ALA A 83 -19.56 -29.52 8.24
CA ALA A 83 -20.87 -30.12 8.50
C ALA A 83 -20.81 -31.64 8.71
N ASN A 84 -19.79 -32.30 8.17
CA ASN A 84 -19.67 -33.75 8.18
C ASN A 84 -18.76 -34.33 9.28
N ILE A 85 -18.28 -33.52 10.22
CA ILE A 85 -17.42 -33.97 11.34
C ILE A 85 -18.12 -35.09 12.13
N VAL A 86 -19.38 -34.90 12.54
CA VAL A 86 -20.12 -35.92 13.31
C VAL A 86 -20.34 -37.19 12.50
N ASN A 87 -20.69 -37.08 11.22
CA ASN A 87 -20.93 -38.22 10.33
C ASN A 87 -19.64 -39.03 10.13
N PHE A 88 -18.51 -38.36 9.92
CA PHE A 88 -17.20 -39.01 9.82
C PHE A 88 -16.84 -39.75 11.12
N LEU A 89 -17.05 -39.13 12.27
CA LEU A 89 -16.71 -39.72 13.57
C LEU A 89 -17.62 -40.89 13.96
N ASN A 90 -18.84 -40.93 13.43
CA ASN A 90 -19.73 -42.09 13.52
C ASN A 90 -19.26 -43.24 12.60
N ALA A 91 -18.82 -42.93 11.38
CA ALA A 91 -18.29 -43.92 10.43
C ALA A 91 -16.94 -44.49 10.89
N PHE A 92 -16.10 -43.67 11.54
CA PHE A 92 -14.78 -44.03 12.05
C PHE A 92 -14.66 -43.72 13.55
N PRO A 93 -15.22 -44.57 14.44
CA PRO A 93 -15.28 -44.29 15.88
C PRO A 93 -13.93 -44.18 16.59
N SER A 94 -12.86 -44.73 16.00
CA SER A 94 -11.50 -44.66 16.55
C SER A 94 -10.74 -43.41 16.13
N ALA A 95 -11.25 -42.60 15.21
CA ALA A 95 -10.57 -41.41 14.72
C ALA A 95 -10.59 -40.29 15.77
N VAL A 96 -9.45 -39.60 15.91
CA VAL A 96 -9.23 -38.47 16.81
C VAL A 96 -9.35 -37.16 16.05
N VAL A 97 -10.08 -36.19 16.59
CA VAL A 97 -10.21 -34.86 15.98
C VAL A 97 -9.02 -34.00 16.36
N VAL A 98 -8.37 -33.37 15.39
CA VAL A 98 -7.23 -32.47 15.59
C VAL A 98 -7.62 -31.08 15.12
N SER A 99 -7.63 -30.09 16.02
CA SER A 99 -8.01 -28.72 15.65
C SER A 99 -7.59 -27.69 16.70
N SER A 100 -7.87 -26.41 16.45
CA SER A 100 -7.60 -25.32 17.39
C SER A 100 -8.56 -25.35 18.58
N ALA A 101 -8.14 -24.76 19.71
CA ALA A 101 -8.99 -24.65 20.89
C ALA A 101 -10.33 -23.94 20.61
N LYS A 102 -10.30 -22.91 19.75
CA LYS A 102 -11.49 -22.15 19.34
C LYS A 102 -12.43 -23.00 18.49
N ALA A 103 -11.89 -23.85 17.61
CA ALA A 103 -12.70 -24.74 16.79
C ALA A 103 -13.47 -25.74 17.65
N PHE A 104 -12.87 -26.31 18.70
CA PHE A 104 -13.62 -27.19 19.61
C PHE A 104 -14.76 -26.50 20.36
N THR A 105 -14.58 -25.23 20.74
CA THR A 105 -15.68 -24.42 21.28
C THR A 105 -16.79 -24.25 20.25
N MET A 106 -16.44 -24.03 18.98
CA MET A 106 -17.43 -23.95 17.90
C MET A 106 -18.11 -25.29 17.63
N MET A 107 -17.39 -26.41 17.66
CA MET A 107 -17.97 -27.76 17.53
C MET A 107 -19.00 -28.02 18.64
N GLN A 108 -18.74 -27.59 19.88
CA GLN A 108 -19.71 -27.66 20.97
C GLN A 108 -20.97 -26.87 20.64
N ASN A 109 -20.83 -25.69 20.03
CA ASN A 109 -21.97 -24.83 19.67
C ASN A 109 -22.76 -25.38 18.47
N PHE A 110 -22.09 -25.87 17.42
CA PHE A 110 -22.74 -26.40 16.22
C PHE A 110 -23.34 -27.79 16.43
N PHE A 111 -22.65 -28.66 17.17
CA PHE A 111 -22.99 -30.09 17.25
C PHE A 111 -23.37 -30.56 18.66
N GLY A 112 -23.26 -29.71 19.67
CA GLY A 112 -23.46 -30.09 21.07
C GLY A 112 -22.35 -30.97 21.63
N LYS A 113 -21.22 -31.12 20.91
CA LYS A 113 -20.09 -31.98 21.30
C LYS A 113 -18.76 -31.33 20.96
N ASP A 114 -17.82 -31.39 21.89
CA ASP A 114 -16.44 -30.92 21.74
C ASP A 114 -15.42 -32.06 21.55
N PHE A 115 -15.90 -33.31 21.54
CA PHE A 115 -15.12 -34.54 21.43
C PHE A 115 -13.98 -34.67 22.44
N SER A 116 -14.19 -34.19 23.67
CA SER A 116 -13.21 -34.24 24.77
C SER A 116 -12.62 -35.63 25.07
N ASP A 117 -13.31 -36.72 24.71
CA ASP A 117 -12.85 -38.11 24.84
C ASP A 117 -11.86 -38.53 23.73
N ARG A 118 -11.79 -37.79 22.62
CA ARG A 118 -11.03 -38.15 21.42
C ARG A 118 -10.65 -36.92 20.58
N ARG A 119 -9.96 -35.97 21.21
CA ARG A 119 -9.42 -34.78 20.55
C ARG A 119 -7.95 -34.50 20.85
N ILE A 120 -7.30 -33.78 19.95
CA ILE A 120 -6.00 -33.15 20.12
C ILE A 120 -6.18 -31.67 19.81
N VAL A 121 -5.79 -30.82 20.76
CA VAL A 121 -5.81 -29.36 20.59
C VAL A 121 -4.44 -28.93 20.10
N VAL A 122 -4.39 -28.20 18.99
CA VAL A 122 -3.17 -27.68 18.36
C VAL A 122 -3.20 -26.16 18.23
N GLY A 123 -2.04 -25.53 18.29
CA GLY A 123 -1.82 -24.10 18.12
C GLY A 123 -0.62 -23.80 17.23
N GLU A 124 -0.13 -22.56 17.32
CA GLU A 124 0.99 -22.09 16.51
C GLU A 124 2.27 -22.88 16.80
N GLY A 125 2.86 -23.50 15.77
CA GLY A 125 4.13 -24.22 15.88
C GLY A 125 4.02 -25.63 16.44
N ASP A 126 2.82 -26.08 16.82
CA ASP A 126 2.60 -27.47 17.20
C ASP A 126 2.80 -28.39 16.00
N THR A 127 3.13 -29.66 16.27
CA THR A 127 3.36 -30.67 15.23
C THR A 127 2.64 -31.98 15.51
N LEU A 128 2.31 -32.71 14.45
CA LEU A 128 1.74 -34.05 14.51
C LEU A 128 2.44 -34.97 13.50
N SER A 129 3.16 -35.97 14.00
CA SER A 129 3.78 -37.00 13.16
C SER A 129 2.78 -38.08 12.78
N LEU A 130 2.71 -38.38 11.48
CA LEU A 130 1.93 -39.47 10.90
C LEU A 130 2.79 -40.71 10.62
N GLY A 131 4.11 -40.62 10.80
CA GLY A 131 5.08 -41.62 10.38
C GLY A 131 6.20 -40.94 9.59
N LYS A 132 6.16 -41.07 8.26
CA LYS A 132 7.01 -40.34 7.34
C LYS A 132 6.67 -38.84 7.32
N HIS A 133 5.40 -38.50 7.26
CA HIS A 133 4.86 -37.15 7.20
C HIS A 133 4.80 -36.49 8.58
N THR A 134 5.06 -35.18 8.62
CA THR A 134 4.94 -34.37 9.84
C THR A 134 4.15 -33.11 9.52
N LEU A 135 2.99 -32.99 10.14
CA LEU A 135 2.10 -31.84 10.03
C LEU A 135 2.55 -30.76 11.00
N ASN A 136 2.66 -29.52 10.53
CA ASN A 136 3.04 -28.34 11.30
C ASN A 136 1.87 -27.35 11.27
N PHE A 137 1.40 -26.91 12.43
CA PHE A 137 0.20 -26.09 12.53
C PHE A 137 0.51 -24.59 12.63
N ILE A 138 -0.21 -23.80 11.85
CA ILE A 138 0.02 -22.35 11.68
C ILE A 138 -1.30 -21.64 11.91
N THR A 139 -1.40 -20.85 12.97
CA THR A 139 -2.64 -20.11 13.26
C THR A 139 -2.83 -18.98 12.26
N ALA A 140 -4.05 -18.87 11.73
CA ALA A 140 -4.45 -17.84 10.77
C ALA A 140 -5.74 -17.14 11.22
N PRO A 141 -5.77 -16.54 12.43
CA PRO A 141 -6.99 -15.97 13.00
C PRO A 141 -7.51 -14.82 12.13
N MET A 142 -8.83 -14.83 11.88
CA MET A 142 -9.55 -13.91 10.99
C MET A 142 -9.13 -14.02 9.51
N VAL A 143 -8.64 -15.19 9.09
CA VAL A 143 -8.40 -15.52 7.67
C VAL A 143 -9.25 -16.75 7.30
N HIS A 144 -10.58 -16.65 7.25
CA HIS A 144 -11.42 -15.47 7.53
C HIS A 144 -12.13 -15.54 8.90
N TRP A 145 -12.18 -16.70 9.55
CA TRP A 145 -12.75 -16.88 10.90
C TRP A 145 -11.70 -16.94 12.02
N PRO A 146 -12.09 -16.70 13.30
CA PRO A 146 -11.13 -16.59 14.41
C PRO A 146 -10.42 -17.90 14.80
N GLU A 147 -10.95 -19.06 14.45
CA GLU A 147 -10.41 -20.39 14.79
C GLU A 147 -9.46 -20.97 13.74
N VAL A 148 -9.40 -20.37 12.55
CA VAL A 148 -8.70 -20.93 11.39
C VAL A 148 -7.25 -21.27 11.74
N ILE A 149 -6.87 -22.49 11.36
CA ILE A 149 -5.52 -23.02 11.49
C ILE A 149 -5.12 -23.72 10.20
N MET A 150 -4.03 -23.27 9.58
CA MET A 150 -3.45 -23.90 8.39
C MET A 150 -2.51 -25.04 8.80
N THR A 151 -2.31 -26.00 7.91
CA THR A 151 -1.45 -27.16 8.16
C THR A 151 -0.40 -27.28 7.07
N TYR A 152 0.87 -27.36 7.45
CA TYR A 152 1.99 -27.58 6.54
C TYR A 152 2.60 -28.97 6.72
N ASP A 153 2.56 -29.80 5.68
CA ASP A 153 3.30 -31.06 5.65
C ASP A 153 4.74 -30.82 5.20
N SER A 154 5.69 -31.02 6.11
CA SER A 154 7.11 -30.79 5.84
C SER A 154 7.76 -31.84 4.95
N THR A 155 7.09 -32.99 4.72
CA THR A 155 7.64 -34.08 3.89
C THR A 155 7.40 -33.83 2.42
N ASP A 156 6.14 -33.60 2.03
CA ASP A 156 5.78 -33.34 0.65
C ASP A 156 5.69 -31.85 0.32
N LYS A 157 6.00 -30.98 1.29
CA LYS A 157 6.06 -29.52 1.15
C LYS A 157 4.71 -28.92 0.70
N VAL A 158 3.64 -29.44 1.30
CA VAL A 158 2.26 -29.05 0.96
C VAL A 158 1.68 -28.17 2.07
N LEU A 159 1.21 -26.99 1.71
CA LEU A 159 0.42 -26.14 2.59
C LEU A 159 -1.06 -26.40 2.35
N PHE A 160 -1.75 -26.96 3.34
CA PHE A 160 -3.21 -26.95 3.42
C PHE A 160 -3.63 -25.61 4.02
N SER A 161 -4.26 -24.76 3.21
CA SER A 161 -4.37 -23.32 3.49
C SER A 161 -5.74 -22.89 4.03
N ALA A 162 -6.58 -23.83 4.45
CA ALA A 162 -8.00 -23.59 4.68
C ALA A 162 -8.59 -22.84 3.46
N ASP A 163 -9.35 -21.76 3.66
CA ASP A 163 -9.89 -20.93 2.57
C ASP A 163 -8.86 -20.04 1.88
N GLY A 164 -7.71 -19.83 2.51
CA GLY A 164 -6.61 -19.09 1.89
C GLY A 164 -6.26 -19.71 0.54
N PHE A 165 -6.02 -18.86 -0.45
CA PHE A 165 -5.73 -19.22 -1.84
C PHE A 165 -6.87 -19.90 -2.62
N GLY A 166 -8.08 -19.93 -2.07
CA GLY A 166 -9.27 -20.38 -2.77
C GLY A 166 -9.72 -19.45 -3.91
N LYS A 167 -10.63 -19.96 -4.74
CA LYS A 167 -11.42 -19.18 -5.72
C LYS A 167 -12.83 -19.72 -5.81
N PHE A 168 -13.78 -18.90 -6.27
CA PHE A 168 -15.06 -19.40 -6.74
C PHE A 168 -14.88 -20.31 -7.97
N GLY A 169 -15.84 -21.22 -8.19
CA GLY A 169 -15.79 -22.20 -9.26
C GLY A 169 -15.44 -23.61 -8.79
N ALA A 170 -15.97 -24.60 -9.51
CA ALA A 170 -15.57 -26.00 -9.35
C ALA A 170 -14.10 -26.24 -9.79
N THR A 171 -13.50 -27.34 -9.33
CA THR A 171 -12.09 -27.68 -9.63
C THR A 171 -11.78 -27.90 -11.12
N ASP A 172 -12.79 -28.25 -11.90
CA ASP A 172 -12.74 -28.57 -13.33
C ASP A 172 -13.36 -27.47 -14.21
N ALA A 173 -13.58 -26.27 -13.67
CA ALA A 173 -13.95 -25.09 -14.46
C ALA A 173 -12.74 -24.60 -15.30
N ASP A 174 -12.97 -24.36 -16.59
CA ASP A 174 -11.97 -23.85 -17.53
C ASP A 174 -11.91 -22.31 -17.48
N GLU A 175 -11.29 -21.79 -16.42
CA GLU A 175 -11.17 -20.35 -16.17
C GLU A 175 -9.85 -20.03 -15.46
N ASP A 176 -9.32 -18.82 -15.71
CA ASP A 176 -8.12 -18.34 -15.05
C ASP A 176 -8.33 -18.21 -13.54
N TRP A 177 -7.30 -18.53 -12.74
CA TRP A 177 -7.42 -18.52 -11.29
C TRP A 177 -7.63 -17.09 -10.76
N ALA A 178 -6.91 -16.10 -11.28
CA ALA A 178 -6.77 -14.80 -10.63
C ALA A 178 -8.05 -13.96 -10.61
N CYS A 179 -8.97 -14.15 -11.57
CA CYS A 179 -10.22 -13.41 -11.61
C CYS A 179 -11.14 -13.85 -10.48
N GLU A 180 -11.56 -15.12 -10.46
CA GLU A 180 -12.42 -15.64 -9.40
C GLU A 180 -11.70 -15.70 -8.04
N ALA A 181 -10.38 -15.85 -7.98
CA ALA A 181 -9.62 -15.78 -6.72
C ALA A 181 -9.62 -14.37 -6.13
N ARG A 182 -9.57 -13.32 -6.95
CA ARG A 182 -9.66 -11.94 -6.47
C ARG A 182 -11.07 -11.62 -6.00
N ARG A 183 -12.10 -12.04 -6.77
CA ARG A 183 -13.51 -11.95 -6.37
C ARG A 183 -13.77 -12.68 -5.05
N TYR A 184 -13.23 -13.90 -4.90
CA TYR A 184 -13.25 -14.68 -3.66
C TYR A 184 -12.51 -13.96 -2.52
N TYR A 185 -11.28 -13.52 -2.74
CA TYR A 185 -10.47 -12.84 -1.73
C TYR A 185 -11.17 -11.62 -1.17
N PHE A 186 -11.63 -10.70 -2.03
CA PHE A 186 -12.30 -9.49 -1.55
C PHE A 186 -13.67 -9.83 -0.98
N GLY A 187 -14.44 -10.75 -1.58
CA GLY A 187 -15.71 -11.22 -1.05
C GLY A 187 -15.60 -11.70 0.40
N ILE A 188 -14.66 -12.60 0.67
CA ILE A 188 -14.58 -13.38 1.92
C ILE A 188 -13.66 -12.73 2.96
N VAL A 189 -12.40 -12.45 2.61
CA VAL A 189 -11.36 -12.07 3.58
C VAL A 189 -10.82 -10.65 3.39
N GLY A 190 -11.29 -9.92 2.39
CA GLY A 190 -10.71 -8.63 1.96
C GLY A 190 -10.54 -7.58 3.06
N LYS A 191 -11.37 -7.65 4.11
CA LYS A 191 -11.27 -6.80 5.31
C LYS A 191 -10.01 -7.06 6.15
N TYR A 192 -9.50 -8.28 6.17
CA TYR A 192 -8.47 -8.76 7.08
C TYR A 192 -7.06 -8.77 6.46
N GLY A 193 -6.76 -7.79 5.60
CA GLY A 193 -5.46 -7.71 4.93
C GLY A 193 -4.24 -7.74 5.88
N ALA A 194 -4.32 -7.13 7.07
CA ALA A 194 -3.23 -7.18 8.05
C ALA A 194 -2.98 -8.59 8.60
N GLN A 195 -4.04 -9.37 8.79
CA GLN A 195 -3.98 -10.76 9.25
C GLN A 195 -3.44 -11.66 8.15
N VAL A 196 -3.86 -11.44 6.90
CA VAL A 196 -3.29 -12.13 5.73
C VAL A 196 -1.79 -11.85 5.60
N GLN A 197 -1.36 -10.59 5.74
CA GLN A 197 0.07 -10.21 5.75
C GLN A 197 0.87 -10.93 6.86
N ALA A 198 0.29 -11.06 8.05
CA ALA A 198 0.91 -11.81 9.14
C ALA A 198 1.08 -13.30 8.80
N VAL A 199 0.07 -13.92 8.17
CA VAL A 199 0.14 -15.31 7.70
C VAL A 199 1.17 -15.48 6.58
N LEU A 200 1.19 -14.59 5.58
CA LEU A 200 2.19 -14.61 4.51
C LEU A 200 3.62 -14.53 5.06
N LYS A 201 3.86 -13.70 6.09
CA LYS A 201 5.16 -13.61 6.76
C LYS A 201 5.57 -14.92 7.45
N LYS A 202 4.61 -15.66 8.02
CA LYS A 202 4.87 -16.99 8.59
C LYS A 202 5.19 -17.99 7.48
N ALA A 203 4.36 -18.02 6.43
CA ALA A 203 4.49 -18.92 5.29
C ALA A 203 5.81 -18.72 4.52
N ALA A 204 6.37 -17.51 4.50
CA ALA A 204 7.67 -17.21 3.87
C ALA A 204 8.85 -17.98 4.48
N ASN A 205 8.71 -18.55 5.68
CA ASN A 205 9.75 -19.37 6.31
C ASN A 205 9.60 -20.88 5.99
N LEU A 206 8.61 -21.25 5.17
CA LEU A 206 8.32 -22.63 4.80
C LEU A 206 8.80 -22.88 3.36
N ASP A 207 9.27 -24.09 3.11
CA ASP A 207 9.61 -24.55 1.77
C ASP A 207 8.35 -25.15 1.11
N ILE A 208 7.51 -24.30 0.50
CA ILE A 208 6.22 -24.71 -0.05
C ILE A 208 6.37 -25.05 -1.53
N GLU A 209 5.91 -26.23 -1.95
CA GLU A 209 5.84 -26.66 -3.35
C GLU A 209 4.41 -26.74 -3.88
N LYS A 210 3.40 -26.92 -3.01
CA LYS A 210 1.98 -26.95 -3.38
C LYS A 210 1.11 -26.27 -2.32
N ILE A 211 0.05 -25.59 -2.76
CA ILE A 211 -0.98 -25.03 -1.87
C ILE A 211 -2.32 -25.73 -2.18
N CYS A 212 -2.91 -26.31 -1.14
CA CYS A 212 -4.16 -27.06 -1.17
C CYS A 212 -5.25 -26.27 -0.43
N PRO A 213 -5.99 -25.38 -1.11
CA PRO A 213 -7.11 -24.65 -0.52
C PRO A 213 -8.34 -25.54 -0.33
N LEU A 214 -9.29 -25.08 0.47
CA LEU A 214 -10.60 -25.69 0.66
C LEU A 214 -11.58 -25.43 -0.50
N HIS A 215 -11.25 -24.46 -1.37
CA HIS A 215 -12.00 -24.14 -2.58
C HIS A 215 -11.10 -23.97 -3.80
N GLY A 216 -11.61 -24.29 -4.99
CA GLY A 216 -10.88 -24.14 -6.25
C GLY A 216 -9.74 -25.16 -6.43
N PRO A 217 -8.84 -24.94 -7.40
CA PRO A 217 -7.80 -25.90 -7.76
C PRO A 217 -6.63 -25.92 -6.76
N VAL A 218 -5.89 -27.02 -6.75
CA VAL A 218 -4.57 -27.09 -6.08
C VAL A 218 -3.57 -26.25 -6.86
N LEU A 219 -2.88 -25.35 -6.17
CA LEU A 219 -1.91 -24.45 -6.78
C LEU A 219 -0.51 -25.08 -6.76
N THR A 220 0.11 -25.17 -7.93
CA THR A 220 1.44 -25.77 -8.12
C THR A 220 2.27 -24.95 -9.13
N GLU A 221 3.57 -25.23 -9.20
CA GLU A 221 4.57 -24.66 -10.13
C GLU A 221 4.85 -23.16 -9.96
N ASN A 222 3.86 -22.29 -10.12
CA ASN A 222 4.01 -20.83 -10.10
C ASN A 222 3.57 -20.19 -8.78
N LEU A 223 4.03 -20.74 -7.65
CA LEU A 223 3.70 -20.20 -6.33
C LEU A 223 4.07 -18.73 -6.11
N PRO A 224 5.21 -18.21 -6.64
CA PRO A 224 5.54 -16.79 -6.51
C PRO A 224 4.46 -15.87 -7.08
N TYR A 225 3.77 -16.27 -8.15
CA TYR A 225 2.67 -15.51 -8.73
C TYR A 225 1.46 -15.41 -7.77
N TYR A 226 0.99 -16.53 -7.24
CA TYR A 226 -0.16 -16.57 -6.32
C TYR A 226 0.13 -15.82 -5.01
N LEU A 227 1.33 -16.02 -4.45
CA LEU A 227 1.79 -15.34 -3.23
C LEU A 227 1.90 -13.83 -3.45
N ASN A 228 2.40 -13.40 -4.61
CA ASN A 228 2.49 -11.98 -4.94
C ASN A 228 1.10 -11.34 -5.06
N LEU A 229 0.13 -12.02 -5.68
CA LEU A 229 -1.25 -11.54 -5.75
C LEU A 229 -1.87 -11.37 -4.36
N TYR A 230 -1.76 -12.37 -3.48
CA TYR A 230 -2.21 -12.26 -2.10
C TYR A 230 -1.51 -11.12 -1.35
N ASN A 231 -0.20 -10.92 -1.56
CA ASN A 231 0.54 -9.82 -0.97
C ASN A 231 0.01 -8.44 -1.45
N ILE A 232 -0.27 -8.30 -2.74
CA ILE A 232 -0.87 -7.08 -3.31
C ILE A 232 -2.26 -6.84 -2.71
N TRP A 233 -3.13 -7.85 -2.71
CA TRP A 233 -4.52 -7.70 -2.24
C TRP A 233 -4.59 -7.36 -0.75
N SER A 234 -3.78 -8.05 0.08
CA SER A 234 -3.76 -7.85 1.53
C SER A 234 -3.06 -6.57 1.98
N SER A 235 -2.19 -6.00 1.15
CA SER A 235 -1.63 -4.65 1.35
C SER A 235 -2.51 -3.54 0.75
N TYR A 236 -3.61 -3.89 0.11
CA TYR A 236 -4.50 -2.97 -0.64
C TYR A 236 -3.74 -2.19 -1.73
N GLY A 237 -2.71 -2.82 -2.29
CA GLY A 237 -1.88 -2.30 -3.35
C GLY A 237 -2.62 -2.23 -4.69
N VAL A 238 -1.92 -1.72 -5.71
CA VAL A 238 -2.40 -1.71 -7.08
C VAL A 238 -1.90 -2.97 -7.77
N GLU A 239 -2.80 -3.81 -8.28
CA GLU A 239 -2.38 -5.00 -9.01
C GLU A 239 -2.11 -4.70 -10.48
N THR A 240 -2.99 -3.93 -11.11
CA THR A 240 -2.88 -3.63 -12.54
C THR A 240 -3.00 -2.12 -12.74
N ASP A 241 -2.14 -1.56 -13.59
CA ASP A 241 -2.31 -0.19 -14.07
C ASP A 241 -3.64 -0.08 -14.85
N GLY A 242 -4.44 0.92 -14.53
CA GLY A 242 -5.73 1.14 -15.17
C GLY A 242 -6.65 2.03 -14.36
N ILE A 243 -7.87 2.21 -14.86
CA ILE A 243 -8.91 3.02 -14.23
C ILE A 243 -10.21 2.20 -14.18
N CYS A 244 -10.82 2.12 -13.00
CA CYS A 244 -12.19 1.59 -12.84
C CYS A 244 -13.19 2.74 -12.90
N ILE A 245 -14.24 2.64 -13.72
CA ILE A 245 -15.33 3.61 -13.79
C ILE A 245 -16.61 2.88 -13.38
N CYS A 246 -17.07 3.14 -12.17
CA CYS A 246 -18.31 2.59 -11.65
C CYS A 246 -19.42 3.63 -11.75
N TYR A 247 -20.52 3.30 -12.39
CA TYR A 247 -21.61 4.24 -12.59
C TYR A 247 -22.99 3.66 -12.33
N THR A 248 -23.94 4.57 -12.10
CA THR A 248 -25.38 4.29 -12.16
C THR A 248 -26.05 5.36 -13.01
N SER A 249 -27.07 5.01 -13.79
CA SER A 249 -27.77 5.98 -14.63
C SER A 249 -29.26 5.68 -14.76
N VAL A 250 -30.10 6.61 -14.32
CA VAL A 250 -31.56 6.49 -14.39
C VAL A 250 -32.08 6.85 -15.78
N TYR A 251 -31.60 7.96 -16.35
CA TYR A 251 -32.06 8.52 -17.62
C TYR A 251 -30.97 8.56 -18.71
N GLY A 252 -29.89 7.81 -18.55
CA GLY A 252 -28.84 7.63 -19.56
C GLY A 252 -27.75 8.71 -19.60
N HIS A 253 -27.98 9.94 -19.13
CA HIS A 253 -26.95 10.98 -19.25
C HIS A 253 -25.68 10.73 -18.43
N THR A 254 -25.79 10.12 -17.23
CA THR A 254 -24.62 9.70 -16.45
C THR A 254 -23.86 8.57 -17.16
N LYS A 255 -24.57 7.66 -17.82
CA LYS A 255 -23.97 6.60 -18.65
C LYS A 255 -23.18 7.19 -19.82
N VAL A 256 -23.77 8.14 -20.54
CA VAL A 256 -23.09 8.85 -21.65
C VAL A 256 -21.80 9.53 -21.16
N ALA A 257 -21.83 10.15 -19.97
CA ALA A 257 -20.63 10.75 -19.38
C ALA A 257 -19.55 9.72 -19.01
N ALA A 258 -19.95 8.59 -18.40
CA ALA A 258 -19.04 7.52 -18.02
C ALA A 258 -18.39 6.85 -19.25
N GLU A 259 -19.18 6.59 -20.30
CA GLU A 259 -18.72 6.05 -21.57
C GLU A 259 -17.75 7.01 -22.27
N LEU A 260 -18.09 8.31 -22.34
CA LEU A 260 -17.20 9.32 -22.90
C LEU A 260 -15.89 9.43 -22.11
N LEU A 261 -15.94 9.41 -20.78
CA LEU A 261 -14.72 9.40 -19.97
C LEU A 261 -13.87 8.17 -20.27
N ALA A 262 -14.49 6.99 -20.37
CA ALA A 262 -13.80 5.74 -20.71
C ALA A 262 -13.08 5.83 -22.07
N GLU A 263 -13.71 6.42 -23.09
CA GLU A 263 -13.09 6.67 -24.39
C GLU A 263 -11.89 7.63 -24.27
N LYS A 264 -12.05 8.73 -23.54
CA LYS A 264 -11.01 9.75 -23.37
C LYS A 264 -9.79 9.21 -22.63
N VAL A 265 -9.97 8.49 -21.54
CA VAL A 265 -8.82 7.93 -20.80
C VAL A 265 -8.09 6.85 -21.62
N LYS A 266 -8.81 6.05 -22.43
CA LYS A 266 -8.18 5.12 -23.39
C LYS A 266 -7.36 5.87 -24.42
N ALA A 267 -7.91 6.93 -25.02
CA ALA A 267 -7.21 7.74 -26.01
C ALA A 267 -5.95 8.42 -25.43
N LYS A 268 -5.94 8.71 -24.13
CA LYS A 268 -4.79 9.27 -23.38
C LYS A 268 -3.81 8.22 -22.86
N GLY A 269 -3.92 6.97 -23.31
CA GLY A 269 -2.95 5.91 -23.04
C GLY A 269 -3.18 5.12 -21.76
N CYS A 270 -4.36 5.19 -21.15
CA CYS A 270 -4.70 4.29 -20.05
C CYS A 270 -4.67 2.82 -20.55
N PRO A 271 -3.87 1.93 -19.93
CA PRO A 271 -3.66 0.58 -20.45
C PRO A 271 -4.90 -0.33 -20.29
N LYS A 272 -5.71 -0.09 -19.26
CA LYS A 272 -6.96 -0.83 -19.03
C LYS A 272 -8.01 0.06 -18.39
N VAL A 273 -9.25 -0.06 -18.89
CA VAL A 273 -10.41 0.65 -18.35
C VAL A 273 -11.52 -0.34 -18.08
N ALA A 274 -11.88 -0.51 -16.83
CA ALA A 274 -13.07 -1.25 -16.41
C ALA A 274 -14.25 -0.28 -16.35
N LEU A 275 -15.38 -0.64 -16.95
CA LEU A 275 -16.59 0.19 -17.00
C LEU A 275 -17.76 -0.61 -16.46
N ASN A 276 -18.18 -0.30 -15.23
CA ASN A 276 -19.12 -1.08 -14.45
C ASN A 276 -20.45 -0.33 -14.28
N ASP A 277 -21.53 -0.83 -14.90
CA ASP A 277 -22.90 -0.38 -14.63
C ASP A 277 -23.42 -1.11 -13.38
N LEU A 278 -23.33 -0.46 -12.22
CA LEU A 278 -23.63 -1.07 -10.93
C LEU A 278 -25.08 -1.54 -10.78
N ALA A 279 -25.99 -1.08 -11.64
CA ALA A 279 -27.39 -1.55 -11.63
C ALA A 279 -27.61 -2.82 -12.46
N ARG A 280 -26.57 -3.34 -13.13
CA ARG A 280 -26.65 -4.42 -14.12
C ARG A 280 -25.54 -5.46 -14.00
N CYS A 281 -24.32 -5.05 -13.61
CA CYS A 281 -23.19 -5.97 -13.45
C CYS A 281 -23.28 -6.75 -12.13
N ASP A 282 -22.43 -7.76 -11.99
CA ASP A 282 -22.19 -8.39 -10.71
C ASP A 282 -21.49 -7.38 -9.77
N MET A 283 -22.10 -7.12 -8.61
CA MET A 283 -21.56 -6.20 -7.61
C MET A 283 -20.19 -6.68 -7.09
N ALA A 284 -19.99 -7.98 -6.90
CA ALA A 284 -18.73 -8.54 -6.44
C ALA A 284 -17.61 -8.38 -7.48
N GLU A 285 -17.95 -8.44 -8.78
CA GLU A 285 -17.01 -8.15 -9.87
C GLU A 285 -16.67 -6.64 -9.94
N ALA A 286 -17.65 -5.76 -9.75
CA ALA A 286 -17.35 -4.33 -9.66
C ALA A 286 -16.44 -4.00 -8.46
N VAL A 287 -16.64 -4.69 -7.33
CA VAL A 287 -15.81 -4.54 -6.12
C VAL A 287 -14.39 -5.04 -6.38
N GLU A 288 -14.21 -6.21 -7.00
CA GLU A 288 -12.88 -6.76 -7.29
C GLU A 288 -12.08 -5.87 -8.25
N ASP A 289 -12.74 -5.28 -9.27
CA ASP A 289 -12.17 -4.27 -10.14
C ASP A 289 -11.76 -3.00 -9.38
N ALA A 290 -12.57 -2.53 -8.43
CA ALA A 290 -12.25 -1.34 -7.64
C ALA A 290 -10.96 -1.49 -6.84
N PHE A 291 -10.70 -2.69 -6.29
CA PHE A 291 -9.46 -2.99 -5.59
C PHE A 291 -8.28 -3.25 -6.52
N ARG A 292 -8.53 -3.72 -7.74
CA ARG A 292 -7.50 -4.04 -8.75
C ARG A 292 -6.69 -2.83 -9.20
N TYR A 293 -7.36 -1.71 -9.46
CA TYR A 293 -6.74 -0.51 -10.05
C TYR A 293 -6.45 0.56 -9.01
N GLY A 294 -5.44 1.40 -9.27
CA GLY A 294 -5.08 2.52 -8.38
C GLY A 294 -6.02 3.72 -8.47
N LYS A 295 -6.81 3.80 -9.54
CA LYS A 295 -7.69 4.93 -9.87
C LYS A 295 -9.11 4.44 -10.09
N ILE A 296 -10.07 5.10 -9.47
CA ILE A 296 -11.49 4.82 -9.63
C ILE A 296 -12.28 6.11 -9.91
N VAL A 297 -13.34 6.02 -10.70
CA VAL A 297 -14.30 7.09 -10.91
C VAL A 297 -15.67 6.62 -10.47
N LEU A 298 -16.31 7.40 -9.61
CA LEU A 298 -17.66 7.14 -9.11
C LEU A 298 -18.63 8.12 -9.78
N ALA A 299 -19.56 7.57 -10.56
CA ALA A 299 -20.50 8.33 -11.36
C ALA A 299 -21.95 8.01 -10.99
N THR A 300 -22.68 8.95 -10.38
CA THR A 300 -24.04 8.68 -9.91
C THR A 300 -24.93 9.91 -9.97
N THR A 301 -26.23 9.69 -9.81
CA THR A 301 -27.22 10.75 -9.66
C THR A 301 -27.48 11.04 -8.18
N THR A 302 -27.79 12.29 -7.85
CA THR A 302 -28.53 12.57 -6.62
C THR A 302 -29.88 11.87 -6.69
N TYR A 303 -30.22 11.11 -5.64
CA TYR A 303 -31.46 10.37 -5.52
C TYR A 303 -31.96 10.46 -4.08
N ASN A 304 -33.18 10.98 -3.87
CA ASN A 304 -33.79 11.16 -2.54
C ASN A 304 -32.89 11.92 -1.53
N ALA A 305 -32.25 13.01 -1.98
CA ALA A 305 -31.27 13.77 -1.18
C ALA A 305 -30.08 12.93 -0.66
N ASP A 306 -29.79 11.82 -1.35
CA ASP A 306 -28.69 10.88 -1.15
C ASP A 306 -28.14 10.51 -2.55
N ILE A 307 -27.43 9.39 -2.68
CA ILE A 307 -27.00 8.79 -3.94
C ILE A 307 -27.87 7.60 -4.34
N PHE A 308 -27.77 7.19 -5.61
CA PHE A 308 -28.51 6.04 -6.11
C PHE A 308 -28.20 4.74 -5.32
N PRO A 309 -29.19 3.88 -5.02
CA PRO A 309 -29.00 2.73 -4.12
C PRO A 309 -27.82 1.81 -4.45
N PHE A 310 -27.65 1.44 -5.72
CA PHE A 310 -26.53 0.57 -6.12
C PHE A 310 -25.15 1.22 -5.95
N MET A 311 -25.04 2.55 -6.11
CA MET A 311 -23.78 3.26 -5.80
C MET A 311 -23.53 3.29 -4.28
N LYS A 312 -24.59 3.46 -3.50
CA LYS A 312 -24.51 3.41 -2.03
C LYS A 312 -24.02 2.05 -1.55
N GLU A 313 -24.65 0.98 -2.02
CA GLU A 313 -24.30 -0.40 -1.72
C GLU A 313 -22.85 -0.71 -2.14
N PHE A 314 -22.47 -0.29 -3.35
CA PHE A 314 -21.09 -0.44 -3.81
C PHE A 314 -20.06 0.21 -2.87
N ILE A 315 -20.27 1.48 -2.46
CA ILE A 315 -19.35 2.15 -1.53
C ILE A 315 -19.35 1.47 -0.14
N LEU A 316 -20.49 0.95 0.32
CA LEU A 316 -20.55 0.16 1.55
C LEU A 316 -19.69 -1.11 1.43
N HIS A 317 -19.78 -1.83 0.31
CA HIS A 317 -18.93 -3.00 0.05
C HIS A 317 -17.43 -2.69 0.00
N LEU A 318 -17.05 -1.50 -0.50
CA LEU A 318 -15.65 -1.06 -0.47
C LEU A 318 -15.21 -0.75 0.97
N THR A 319 -15.98 0.07 1.68
CA THR A 319 -15.58 0.58 3.00
C THR A 319 -15.59 -0.50 4.08
N GLU A 320 -16.49 -1.49 4.00
CA GLU A 320 -16.48 -2.64 4.92
C GLU A 320 -15.22 -3.53 4.76
N ARG A 321 -14.55 -3.43 3.60
CA ARG A 321 -13.32 -4.13 3.22
C ARG A 321 -12.08 -3.24 3.29
N ASN A 322 -12.09 -2.20 4.12
CA ASN A 322 -10.93 -1.32 4.34
C ASN A 322 -10.37 -0.69 3.04
N PHE A 323 -11.22 -0.31 2.09
CA PHE A 323 -10.80 0.35 0.86
C PHE A 323 -9.92 1.57 1.13
N GLN A 324 -8.72 1.60 0.55
CA GLN A 324 -7.67 2.60 0.82
C GLN A 324 -6.61 2.64 -0.29
N ASN A 325 -5.74 3.66 -0.25
CA ASN A 325 -4.63 3.87 -1.19
C ASN A 325 -5.11 4.02 -2.64
N LYS A 326 -6.06 4.93 -2.89
CA LYS A 326 -6.68 5.12 -4.21
C LYS A 326 -6.83 6.59 -4.57
N THR A 327 -6.79 6.87 -5.86
CA THR A 327 -7.21 8.16 -6.43
C THR A 327 -8.65 8.04 -6.92
N ILE A 328 -9.52 8.97 -6.53
CA ILE A 328 -10.96 8.92 -6.83
C ILE A 328 -11.38 10.17 -7.61
N GLY A 329 -11.95 9.96 -8.79
CA GLY A 329 -12.66 10.99 -9.57
C GLY A 329 -14.17 10.89 -9.39
N PHE A 330 -14.89 11.98 -9.66
CA PHE A 330 -16.34 12.01 -9.49
C PHE A 330 -17.09 12.57 -10.70
N ILE A 331 -18.23 11.96 -10.99
CA ILE A 331 -19.25 12.49 -11.90
C ILE A 331 -20.57 12.52 -11.15
N GLU A 332 -21.16 13.69 -11.02
CA GLU A 332 -22.46 13.89 -10.38
C GLU A 332 -23.51 14.31 -11.40
N ASN A 333 -24.71 13.75 -11.28
CA ASN A 333 -25.89 14.25 -12.01
C ASN A 333 -26.98 14.69 -11.02
N GLY A 334 -27.43 15.94 -11.11
CA GLY A 334 -28.48 16.47 -10.26
C GLY A 334 -29.20 17.66 -10.89
N SER A 335 -30.52 17.75 -10.70
CA SER A 335 -31.34 18.75 -11.41
C SER A 335 -31.53 20.07 -10.64
N TRP A 336 -31.82 20.02 -9.34
CA TRP A 336 -32.14 21.21 -8.52
C TRP A 336 -31.40 21.30 -7.18
N ALA A 337 -30.82 20.20 -6.70
CA ALA A 337 -30.02 20.15 -5.46
C ALA A 337 -28.98 19.00 -5.53
N PRO A 338 -27.94 19.12 -6.37
CA PRO A 338 -26.89 18.11 -6.46
C PRO A 338 -26.13 17.98 -5.12
N MET A 339 -25.88 16.74 -4.69
CA MET A 339 -25.18 16.43 -3.44
C MET A 339 -24.49 15.05 -3.42
N ALA A 340 -24.56 14.32 -4.52
CA ALA A 340 -23.95 13.01 -4.69
C ALA A 340 -22.44 13.02 -4.40
N ILE A 341 -21.68 14.01 -4.90
CA ILE A 341 -20.23 14.09 -4.60
C ILE A 341 -19.99 14.19 -3.10
N LYS A 342 -20.67 15.13 -2.44
CA LYS A 342 -20.57 15.33 -1.00
C LYS A 342 -20.92 14.04 -0.24
N THR A 343 -21.96 13.34 -0.65
CA THR A 343 -22.38 12.10 -0.01
C THR A 343 -21.36 10.98 -0.21
N MET A 344 -20.84 10.78 -1.43
CA MET A 344 -19.80 9.78 -1.70
C MET A 344 -18.51 10.07 -0.90
N GLN A 345 -18.07 11.33 -0.86
CA GLN A 345 -16.91 11.75 -0.06
C GLN A 345 -17.11 11.48 1.44
N ASN A 346 -18.30 11.75 1.98
CA ASN A 346 -18.61 11.45 3.38
C ASN A 346 -18.55 9.95 3.67
N MET A 347 -19.09 9.12 2.78
CA MET A 347 -19.05 7.66 2.94
C MET A 347 -17.62 7.11 2.91
N LEU A 348 -16.72 7.73 2.15
CA LEU A 348 -15.31 7.36 2.04
C LEU A 348 -14.41 8.02 3.08
N SER A 349 -14.95 8.84 3.98
CA SER A 349 -14.14 9.65 4.92
C SER A 349 -13.29 8.83 5.90
N ALA A 350 -13.69 7.59 6.20
CA ALA A 350 -12.94 6.67 7.06
C ALA A 350 -11.85 5.88 6.30
N SER A 351 -11.85 5.92 4.97
CA SER A 351 -10.85 5.28 4.13
C SER A 351 -9.51 6.00 4.24
N LYS A 352 -8.41 5.23 4.30
CA LYS A 352 -7.06 5.80 4.45
C LYS A 352 -6.45 6.12 3.10
N ASN A 353 -5.62 7.15 3.06
CA ASN A 353 -4.80 7.50 1.88
C ASN A 353 -5.62 7.61 0.58
N ILE A 354 -6.83 8.17 0.67
CA ILE A 354 -7.63 8.51 -0.51
C ILE A 354 -7.21 9.88 -1.00
N THR A 355 -6.93 9.98 -2.29
CA THR A 355 -6.71 11.25 -2.99
C THR A 355 -7.90 11.53 -3.89
N TYR A 356 -8.57 12.65 -3.72
CA TYR A 356 -9.64 13.06 -4.62
C TYR A 356 -9.07 13.86 -5.79
N CYS A 357 -9.59 13.62 -6.99
CA CYS A 357 -9.25 14.46 -8.15
C CYS A 357 -9.73 15.89 -7.89
N GLU A 358 -8.95 16.87 -8.33
CA GLU A 358 -9.30 18.29 -8.27
C GLU A 358 -10.45 18.62 -9.23
N ASN A 359 -10.50 17.95 -10.39
CA ASN A 359 -11.56 18.12 -11.37
C ASN A 359 -12.70 17.12 -11.11
N ALA A 360 -13.94 17.63 -11.09
CA ALA A 360 -15.16 16.83 -11.05
C ALA A 360 -16.11 17.24 -12.19
N VAL A 361 -17.02 16.36 -12.57
CA VAL A 361 -18.02 16.61 -13.63
C VAL A 361 -19.39 16.82 -13.00
N HIS A 362 -20.05 17.94 -13.33
CA HIS A 362 -21.34 18.32 -12.74
C HIS A 362 -22.44 18.40 -13.82
N ILE A 363 -23.14 17.30 -14.03
CA ILE A 363 -24.24 17.20 -14.98
C ILE A 363 -25.52 17.76 -14.36
N LYS A 364 -26.18 18.70 -15.04
CA LYS A 364 -27.48 19.22 -14.63
C LYS A 364 -28.60 18.65 -15.51
N SER A 365 -29.15 17.51 -15.08
CA SER A 365 -30.15 16.70 -15.81
C SER A 365 -29.59 16.03 -17.07
N ALA A 366 -29.11 16.80 -18.05
CA ALA A 366 -28.63 16.32 -19.33
C ALA A 366 -27.18 16.75 -19.61
N MET A 367 -26.46 15.92 -20.36
CA MET A 367 -25.09 16.20 -20.81
C MET A 367 -25.04 17.45 -21.69
N SER A 368 -24.06 18.32 -21.42
CA SER A 368 -23.80 19.55 -22.18
C SER A 368 -22.38 19.59 -22.75
N GLU A 369 -22.06 20.58 -23.60
CA GLU A 369 -20.70 20.82 -24.07
C GLU A 369 -19.74 21.20 -22.93
N GLU A 370 -20.22 21.91 -21.91
CA GLU A 370 -19.44 22.21 -20.71
C GLU A 370 -19.01 20.92 -20.00
N ASN A 371 -19.92 19.95 -19.85
CA ASN A 371 -19.60 18.67 -19.24
C ASN A 371 -18.58 17.87 -20.05
N LYS A 372 -18.55 18.00 -21.39
CA LYS A 372 -17.50 17.38 -22.20
C LYS A 372 -16.12 17.95 -21.87
N ASN A 373 -16.03 19.27 -21.62
CA ASN A 373 -14.77 19.91 -21.20
C ASN A 373 -14.37 19.50 -19.78
N GLU A 374 -15.33 19.34 -18.85
CA GLU A 374 -15.07 18.80 -17.51
C GLU A 374 -14.54 17.36 -17.59
N ILE A 375 -15.14 16.51 -18.43
CA ILE A 375 -14.68 15.14 -18.67
C ILE A 375 -13.26 15.12 -19.25
N GLU A 376 -12.93 16.03 -20.17
CA GLU A 376 -11.58 16.15 -20.72
C GLU A 376 -10.55 16.46 -19.61
N LYS A 377 -10.84 17.44 -18.74
CA LYS A 377 -9.98 17.82 -17.62
C LYS A 377 -9.79 16.68 -16.62
N LEU A 378 -10.89 15.99 -16.27
CA LEU A 378 -10.83 14.82 -15.40
C LEU A 378 -10.00 13.69 -16.04
N ALA A 379 -10.15 13.46 -17.36
CA ALA A 379 -9.36 12.48 -18.08
C ALA A 379 -7.85 12.84 -18.09
N ASP A 380 -7.50 14.12 -18.29
CA ASP A 380 -6.12 14.62 -18.22
C ASP A 380 -5.49 14.38 -16.85
N GLU A 381 -6.23 14.70 -15.78
CA GLU A 381 -5.77 14.50 -14.41
C GLU A 381 -5.54 13.02 -14.10
N LEU A 382 -6.51 12.16 -14.44
CA LEU A 382 -6.42 10.71 -14.24
C LEU A 382 -5.30 10.07 -15.07
N CYS A 383 -4.92 10.66 -16.20
CA CYS A 383 -3.90 10.12 -17.11
C CYS A 383 -2.57 10.85 -17.05
N LYS A 384 -2.34 11.77 -16.10
CA LYS A 384 -1.14 12.61 -16.04
C LYS A 384 0.17 11.81 -16.10
N ASP A 385 0.23 10.71 -15.37
CA ASP A 385 1.35 9.76 -15.37
C ASP A 385 1.52 9.01 -16.70
N TYR A 386 0.42 8.62 -17.36
CA TYR A 386 0.46 7.99 -18.68
C TYR A 386 0.94 8.96 -19.75
N LEU A 387 0.43 10.19 -19.72
CA LEU A 387 0.82 11.27 -20.63
C LEU A 387 2.29 11.66 -20.48
N ALA A 388 2.81 11.68 -19.25
CA ALA A 388 4.22 11.96 -18.98
C ALA A 388 5.19 10.86 -19.48
N ARG A 389 4.69 9.64 -19.74
CA ARG A 389 5.48 8.53 -20.28
C ARG A 389 5.50 8.50 -21.81
N GLN A 390 4.59 9.21 -22.47
CA GLN A 390 4.48 9.22 -23.94
C GLN A 390 5.31 10.35 -24.55
N ASP A 391 6.14 10.02 -25.54
CA ASP A 391 7.11 10.96 -26.11
C ASP A 391 6.48 12.23 -26.71
N SER A 392 5.27 12.10 -27.27
CA SER A 392 4.52 13.20 -27.90
C SER A 392 3.81 14.13 -26.92
N THR A 393 3.57 13.72 -25.68
CA THR A 393 2.77 14.46 -24.70
C THR A 393 3.52 14.80 -23.42
N ALA A 394 4.74 14.27 -23.22
CA ALA A 394 5.55 14.56 -22.05
C ALA A 394 6.06 16.02 -22.05
N ASP A 395 5.96 16.70 -20.90
CA ASP A 395 6.69 17.94 -20.67
C ASP A 395 8.17 17.63 -20.43
N LYS A 396 8.97 17.72 -21.49
CA LYS A 396 10.41 17.42 -21.47
C LYS A 396 11.23 18.48 -20.71
N ASN A 397 10.61 19.54 -20.19
CA ASN A 397 11.30 20.65 -19.52
C ASN A 397 10.78 20.93 -18.09
N ASP A 398 10.06 19.99 -17.45
CA ASP A 398 9.68 20.14 -16.04
C ASP A 398 10.91 20.02 -15.11
N LEU A 399 11.55 21.16 -14.84
CA LEU A 399 12.74 21.25 -13.98
C LEU A 399 12.46 20.85 -12.53
N LYS A 400 11.19 20.64 -12.12
CA LYS A 400 10.88 20.06 -10.81
C LYS A 400 11.42 18.65 -10.67
N ALA A 401 11.68 17.94 -11.78
CA ALA A 401 12.36 16.65 -11.76
C ALA A 401 13.72 16.70 -11.03
N LEU A 402 14.41 17.85 -11.05
CA LEU A 402 15.67 18.04 -10.32
C LEU A 402 15.48 18.00 -8.79
N PHE A 403 14.29 18.35 -8.29
CA PHE A 403 13.98 18.26 -6.85
C PHE A 403 13.77 16.82 -6.37
N ASN A 404 13.60 15.85 -7.28
CA ASN A 404 13.52 14.43 -6.94
C ASN A 404 14.91 13.78 -6.79
N ILE A 405 15.99 14.49 -7.13
CA ILE A 405 17.34 14.05 -6.82
C ILE A 405 17.51 14.12 -5.30
N GLY A 406 17.90 13.00 -4.68
CA GLY A 406 18.07 12.93 -3.23
C GLY A 406 19.20 13.85 -2.75
N TYR A 407 18.83 14.93 -2.07
CA TYR A 407 19.76 15.82 -1.38
C TYR A 407 19.55 15.69 0.13
N GLY A 408 20.62 15.46 0.88
CA GLY A 408 20.60 15.77 2.31
C GLY A 408 20.68 17.28 2.53
N LEU A 409 20.30 17.76 3.71
CA LEU A 409 20.53 19.13 4.15
C LEU A 409 21.63 19.14 5.21
N TYR A 410 22.62 19.98 5.00
CA TYR A 410 23.84 20.02 5.80
C TYR A 410 24.16 21.44 6.23
N VAL A 411 24.74 21.62 7.43
CA VAL A 411 25.42 22.87 7.80
C VAL A 411 26.91 22.70 7.60
N VAL A 412 27.50 23.49 6.70
CA VAL A 412 28.96 23.53 6.52
C VAL A 412 29.55 24.66 7.34
N THR A 413 30.50 24.36 8.22
CA THR A 413 31.16 25.36 9.08
C THR A 413 32.58 25.65 8.61
N SER A 414 33.03 26.87 8.89
CA SER A 414 34.31 27.45 8.46
C SER A 414 34.73 28.55 9.45
N ASN A 415 36.02 28.87 9.53
CA ASN A 415 36.55 29.94 10.38
C ASN A 415 37.60 30.73 9.60
N ASP A 416 37.56 32.07 9.68
CA ASP A 416 38.45 32.97 8.93
C ASP A 416 39.72 33.41 9.70
N GLY A 417 39.94 32.83 10.89
CA GLY A 417 40.99 33.18 11.84
C GLY A 417 40.52 34.10 12.97
N ASN A 418 39.40 34.81 12.79
CA ASN A 418 38.84 35.74 13.78
C ASN A 418 37.43 35.34 14.25
N LYS A 419 36.61 34.75 13.36
CA LYS A 419 35.23 34.37 13.65
C LYS A 419 34.80 33.05 13.01
N ASP A 420 33.94 32.32 13.71
CA ASP A 420 33.27 31.13 13.21
C ASP A 420 32.09 31.51 12.28
N ASN A 421 31.83 30.69 11.27
CA ASN A 421 30.76 30.90 10.30
C ASN A 421 30.21 29.57 9.78
N GLY A 422 28.92 29.54 9.41
CA GLY A 422 28.25 28.36 8.90
C GLY A 422 27.25 28.69 7.79
N LEU A 423 26.94 27.74 6.92
CA LEU A 423 25.87 27.89 5.92
C LEU A 423 25.13 26.58 5.66
N ILE A 424 23.88 26.68 5.20
CA ILE A 424 23.12 25.52 4.70
C ILE A 424 23.61 25.16 3.29
N VAL A 425 23.90 23.88 3.08
CA VAL A 425 24.28 23.28 1.79
C VAL A 425 23.45 22.02 1.58
N ASN A 426 22.97 21.79 0.36
CA ASN A 426 22.26 20.55 -0.02
C ASN A 426 23.03 19.71 -1.06
N THR A 427 24.15 20.21 -1.56
CA THR A 427 25.02 19.56 -2.55
C THR A 427 26.29 19.02 -1.88
N VAL A 428 26.11 18.00 -1.03
CA VAL A 428 27.22 17.21 -0.46
C VAL A 428 27.07 15.76 -0.92
N ALA A 429 28.15 15.18 -1.44
CA ALA A 429 28.16 13.78 -1.88
C ALA A 429 29.52 13.13 -1.57
N GLN A 430 29.51 11.87 -1.14
CA GLN A 430 30.72 11.05 -1.16
C GLN A 430 31.03 10.71 -2.62
N VAL A 431 32.24 11.03 -3.09
CA VAL A 431 32.65 10.83 -4.49
C VAL A 431 33.54 9.61 -4.69
N THR A 432 34.29 9.19 -3.68
CA THR A 432 35.02 7.92 -3.67
C THR A 432 35.03 7.33 -2.26
N SER A 433 34.94 6.01 -2.14
CA SER A 433 35.04 5.30 -0.86
C SER A 433 36.49 4.91 -0.51
N THR A 434 37.39 4.80 -1.49
CA THR A 434 38.82 4.50 -1.28
C THR A 434 39.70 5.19 -2.35
N PRO A 435 40.48 6.24 -1.99
CA PRO A 435 40.47 6.92 -0.69
C PRO A 435 39.10 7.59 -0.45
N ASN A 436 38.71 7.75 0.81
CA ASN A 436 37.45 8.43 1.12
C ASN A 436 37.52 9.91 0.70
N ARG A 437 36.58 10.34 -0.15
CA ARG A 437 36.48 11.71 -0.63
C ARG A 437 35.04 12.21 -0.59
N VAL A 438 34.87 13.45 -0.14
CA VAL A 438 33.58 14.14 -0.09
C VAL A 438 33.65 15.39 -0.95
N ALA A 439 32.67 15.58 -1.84
CA ALA A 439 32.49 16.82 -2.58
C ALA A 439 31.47 17.71 -1.87
N VAL A 440 31.82 18.97 -1.67
CA VAL A 440 30.93 20.01 -1.12
C VAL A 440 30.88 21.15 -2.13
N THR A 441 29.71 21.40 -2.71
CA THR A 441 29.52 22.48 -3.69
C THR A 441 28.87 23.68 -3.03
N ILE A 442 29.48 24.86 -3.18
CA ILE A 442 29.04 26.09 -2.49
C ILE A 442 28.95 27.24 -3.49
N ASN A 443 27.86 28.00 -3.45
CA ASN A 443 27.68 29.22 -4.24
C ASN A 443 28.78 30.24 -3.89
N LYS A 444 29.43 30.82 -4.90
CA LYS A 444 30.54 31.77 -4.72
C LYS A 444 30.14 33.07 -4.02
N GLN A 445 28.84 33.41 -3.98
CA GLN A 445 28.34 34.57 -3.24
C GLN A 445 28.33 34.33 -1.72
N ASN A 446 28.33 33.08 -1.26
CA ASN A 446 28.35 32.76 0.17
C ASN A 446 29.71 33.07 0.78
N TYR A 447 29.70 33.67 1.97
CA TYR A 447 30.92 34.02 2.68
C TYR A 447 31.81 32.80 2.94
N SER A 448 31.19 31.68 3.32
CA SER A 448 31.89 30.43 3.60
C SER A 448 32.67 29.90 2.41
N HIS A 449 32.25 30.18 1.16
CA HIS A 449 33.03 29.79 -0.03
C HIS A 449 34.44 30.39 0.02
N HIS A 450 34.54 31.69 0.28
CA HIS A 450 35.81 32.38 0.33
C HIS A 450 36.65 31.95 1.54
N VAL A 451 36.01 31.80 2.70
CA VAL A 451 36.68 31.36 3.93
C VAL A 451 37.30 29.97 3.73
N ILE A 452 36.54 29.03 3.18
CA ILE A 452 37.00 27.66 2.92
C ILE A 452 38.10 27.63 1.85
N LYS A 453 37.96 28.45 0.80
CA LYS A 453 38.98 28.55 -0.24
C LYS A 453 40.32 29.08 0.31
N GLN A 454 40.27 29.89 1.36
CA GLN A 454 41.46 30.40 2.05
C GLN A 454 41.99 29.43 3.12
N SER A 455 41.11 28.85 3.95
CA SER A 455 41.50 28.00 5.09
C SER A 455 41.87 26.57 4.68
N GLY A 456 41.31 26.08 3.57
CA GLY A 456 41.49 24.70 3.11
C GLY A 456 40.83 23.64 3.99
N VAL A 457 40.00 24.03 4.96
CA VAL A 457 39.31 23.12 5.89
C VAL A 457 37.86 23.53 6.11
N MET A 458 36.98 22.54 6.33
CA MET A 458 35.57 22.74 6.67
C MET A 458 35.03 21.57 7.51
N ASN A 459 33.91 21.75 8.21
CA ASN A 459 33.10 20.62 8.69
C ASN A 459 31.78 20.54 7.95
N VAL A 460 31.24 19.33 7.79
CA VAL A 460 29.87 19.07 7.33
C VAL A 460 29.07 18.50 8.49
N ASN A 461 27.95 19.14 8.83
CA ASN A 461 27.02 18.70 9.87
C ASN A 461 25.73 18.18 9.21
N CYS A 462 25.41 16.90 9.37
CA CYS A 462 24.21 16.28 8.79
C CYS A 462 23.00 16.57 9.68
N LEU A 463 22.10 17.44 9.21
CA LEU A 463 20.91 17.79 9.98
C LEU A 463 19.99 16.57 10.11
N SER A 464 19.45 16.34 11.30
CA SER A 464 18.43 15.31 11.55
C SER A 464 17.03 15.86 11.36
N VAL A 465 16.04 14.98 11.12
CA VAL A 465 14.64 15.35 10.84
C VAL A 465 13.93 16.17 11.94
N ASP A 466 14.51 16.26 13.13
CA ASP A 466 14.05 17.07 14.26
C ASP A 466 14.62 18.51 14.27
N ALA A 467 15.45 18.89 13.30
CA ALA A 467 15.99 20.25 13.21
C ALA A 467 14.88 21.30 13.00
N PRO A 468 14.72 22.28 13.89
CA PRO A 468 13.66 23.30 13.77
C PRO A 468 13.99 24.31 12.67
N PHE A 469 12.96 25.02 12.19
CA PHE A 469 13.11 26.04 11.14
C PHE A 469 14.14 27.13 11.50
N SER A 470 14.31 27.45 12.78
CA SER A 470 15.29 28.43 13.28
C SER A 470 16.75 28.10 12.93
N VAL A 471 17.09 26.82 12.74
CA VAL A 471 18.43 26.42 12.24
C VAL A 471 18.64 26.95 10.83
N PHE A 472 17.61 26.87 9.98
CA PHE A 472 17.65 27.38 8.60
C PHE A 472 17.62 28.90 8.56
N GLU A 473 16.94 29.56 9.50
CA GLU A 473 16.99 31.01 9.65
C GLU A 473 18.40 31.50 9.96
N SER A 474 19.07 30.86 10.91
CA SER A 474 20.43 31.23 11.33
C SER A 474 21.48 30.94 10.26
N PHE A 475 21.48 29.74 9.68
CA PHE A 475 22.55 29.31 8.76
C PHE A 475 22.22 29.51 7.29
N GLY A 476 20.94 29.52 6.91
CA GLY A 476 20.49 29.63 5.52
C GLY A 476 20.18 31.06 5.06
N PHE A 477 19.58 31.91 5.91
CA PHE A 477 19.07 33.22 5.49
C PHE A 477 19.88 34.43 5.96
N ARG A 478 20.83 34.23 6.88
CA ARG A 478 21.71 35.31 7.36
C ARG A 478 23.12 35.13 6.79
N SER A 479 23.79 36.22 6.42
CA SER A 479 25.17 36.17 5.92
C SER A 479 26.17 36.31 7.08
N GLY A 480 27.18 35.44 7.13
CA GLY A 480 28.27 35.52 8.11
C GLY A 480 29.18 36.75 7.94
N ARG A 481 29.01 37.52 6.85
CA ARG A 481 29.73 38.80 6.68
C ARG A 481 29.26 39.84 7.68
N THR A 482 27.97 39.82 8.01
CA THR A 482 27.27 40.87 8.76
C THR A 482 26.78 40.42 10.13
N VAL A 483 26.74 39.11 10.38
CA VAL A 483 26.16 38.50 11.58
C VAL A 483 27.12 37.44 12.09
N ASP A 484 27.35 37.41 13.40
CA ASP A 484 27.92 36.24 14.07
C ASP A 484 26.81 35.19 14.25
N LYS A 485 26.97 34.02 13.62
CA LYS A 485 25.97 32.95 13.63
C LYS A 485 26.09 32.02 14.85
N PHE A 486 27.15 32.17 15.63
CA PHE A 486 27.46 31.30 16.77
C PHE A 486 27.53 32.06 18.11
N GLU A 487 27.22 33.37 18.12
CA GLU A 487 27.29 34.24 19.30
C GLU A 487 26.54 33.68 20.53
N GLU A 488 25.36 33.06 20.32
CA GLU A 488 24.53 32.47 21.38
C GLU A 488 24.54 30.93 21.39
N ALA A 489 25.42 30.30 20.60
CA ALA A 489 25.48 28.85 20.45
C ALA A 489 26.47 28.21 21.45
N GLU A 490 26.15 27.02 21.94
CA GLU A 490 27.12 26.18 22.63
C GLU A 490 28.22 25.75 21.63
N VAL A 491 29.48 26.07 21.95
CA VAL A 491 30.62 25.89 21.04
C VAL A 491 31.35 24.58 21.34
N LEU A 492 31.21 23.61 20.43
CA LEU A 492 32.00 22.37 20.41
C LEU A 492 32.95 22.37 19.21
N ARG A 493 34.20 21.92 19.38
CA ARG A 493 35.22 21.92 18.33
C ARG A 493 35.68 20.51 17.96
N SER A 494 35.95 20.32 16.68
CA SER A 494 36.57 19.12 16.08
C SER A 494 38.09 19.22 16.03
N ASP A 495 38.76 18.15 15.58
CA ASP A 495 40.23 18.06 15.59
C ASP A 495 40.90 19.06 14.62
N ASN A 496 40.18 19.52 13.59
CA ASN A 496 40.62 20.60 12.69
C ASN A 496 40.37 22.01 13.27
N GLY A 497 39.89 22.12 14.51
CA GLY A 497 39.64 23.38 15.22
C GLY A 497 38.32 24.07 14.87
N LEU A 498 37.53 23.55 13.93
CA LEU A 498 36.26 24.15 13.52
C LEU A 498 35.11 23.74 14.44
N VAL A 499 34.06 24.58 14.48
CA VAL A 499 32.85 24.30 15.26
C VAL A 499 32.00 23.24 14.57
N PHE A 500 31.37 22.35 15.35
CA PHE A 500 30.27 21.49 14.90
C PHE A 500 29.03 21.70 15.79
N LEU A 501 27.85 21.39 15.27
CA LEU A 501 26.59 21.66 15.97
C LEU A 501 26.36 20.66 17.12
N PRO A 502 25.99 21.12 18.33
CA PRO A 502 25.77 20.24 19.48
C PRO A 502 24.43 19.49 19.43
N ARG A 503 23.46 19.97 18.63
CA ARG A 503 22.10 19.43 18.53
C ARG A 503 21.59 19.50 17.09
N TYR A 504 20.49 18.80 16.82
CA TYR A 504 19.81 18.76 15.52
C TYR A 504 20.64 18.18 14.38
N ILE A 505 21.62 17.33 14.74
CA ILE A 505 22.45 16.60 13.79
C ILE A 505 22.47 15.12 14.17
N ASN A 506 22.54 14.24 13.18
CA ASN A 506 22.79 12.81 13.42
C ASN A 506 24.25 12.42 13.24
N SER A 507 25.05 13.23 12.55
CA SER A 507 26.47 12.97 12.29
C SER A 507 27.18 14.25 11.84
N PHE A 508 28.51 14.28 11.97
CA PHE A 508 29.34 15.32 11.35
C PHE A 508 30.67 14.75 10.85
N MET A 509 31.32 15.46 9.94
CA MET A 509 32.62 15.11 9.36
C MET A 509 33.54 16.33 9.28
N SER A 510 34.80 16.17 9.64
CA SER A 510 35.87 17.16 9.42
C SER A 510 36.57 16.88 8.09
N LEU A 511 36.71 17.91 7.28
CA LEU A 511 37.18 17.82 5.90
C LEU A 511 38.41 18.71 5.65
N LYS A 512 39.36 18.18 4.87
CA LYS A 512 40.49 18.93 4.31
C LYS A 512 40.37 19.00 2.79
N VAL A 513 40.44 20.20 2.23
CA VAL A 513 40.32 20.44 0.79
C VAL A 513 41.55 19.91 0.06
N GLU A 514 41.34 19.02 -0.91
CA GLU A 514 42.39 18.44 -1.76
C GLU A 514 42.40 19.07 -3.15
N SER A 515 41.21 19.42 -3.68
CA SER A 515 41.09 20.10 -4.97
C SER A 515 39.83 20.95 -5.07
N TYR A 516 39.83 21.87 -6.02
CA TYR A 516 38.75 22.82 -6.28
C TYR A 516 38.39 22.79 -7.77
N VAL A 517 37.09 22.71 -8.07
CA VAL A 517 36.55 22.77 -9.43
C VAL A 517 35.60 23.97 -9.54
N ASP A 518 35.79 24.78 -10.58
CA ASP A 518 34.90 25.91 -10.88
C ASP A 518 33.71 25.46 -11.73
N LEU A 519 32.49 25.68 -11.25
CA LEU A 519 31.23 25.33 -11.91
C LEU A 519 30.41 26.58 -12.30
N GLY A 520 31.06 27.72 -12.51
CA GLY A 520 30.40 28.98 -12.83
C GLY A 520 29.91 29.71 -11.58
N THR A 521 28.63 29.58 -11.22
CA THR A 521 28.06 30.25 -10.03
C THR A 521 28.48 29.59 -8.72
N HIS A 522 28.92 28.33 -8.79
CA HIS A 522 29.34 27.53 -7.63
C HIS A 522 30.80 27.09 -7.76
N GLY A 523 31.44 26.82 -6.63
CA GLY A 523 32.72 26.10 -6.56
C GLY A 523 32.53 24.77 -5.83
N MET A 524 33.08 23.70 -6.39
CA MET A 524 33.07 22.36 -5.79
C MET A 524 34.42 22.10 -5.13
N PHE A 525 34.41 21.84 -3.83
CA PHE A 525 35.56 21.43 -3.04
C PHE A 525 35.55 19.90 -2.91
N ILE A 526 36.61 19.23 -3.37
CA ILE A 526 36.80 17.80 -3.17
C ILE A 526 37.76 17.63 -2.00
N CYS A 527 37.31 16.93 -0.97
CA CYS A 527 37.97 16.89 0.32
C CYS A 527 38.31 15.47 0.75
N SER A 528 39.42 15.31 1.49
CA SER A 528 39.66 14.14 2.32
C SER A 528 38.90 14.27 3.65
N VAL A 529 38.44 13.14 4.18
CA VAL A 529 37.82 13.07 5.51
C VAL A 529 38.91 12.84 6.54
N THR A 530 39.06 13.78 7.48
CA THR A 530 40.06 13.69 8.55
C THR A 530 39.45 13.21 9.87
N GLU A 531 38.14 13.33 10.03
CA GLU A 531 37.39 12.90 11.22
C GLU A 531 35.91 12.69 10.85
N ALA A 532 35.22 11.74 11.49
CA ALA A 532 33.77 11.57 11.37
C ALA A 532 33.18 11.00 12.67
N ARG A 533 32.00 11.50 13.08
CA ARG A 533 31.28 11.02 14.27
C ARG A 533 29.79 10.83 13.97
N VAL A 534 29.21 9.75 14.49
CA VAL A 534 27.76 9.51 14.54
C VAL A 534 27.26 9.96 15.90
N ILE A 535 26.28 10.86 15.91
CA ILE A 535 25.75 11.57 17.10
C ILE A 535 24.36 11.05 17.49
N SER A 536 23.54 10.62 16.52
CA SER A 536 22.18 10.13 16.75
C SER A 536 21.77 9.07 15.72
N LYS A 537 20.74 8.29 16.05
CA LYS A 537 20.09 7.31 15.15
C LYS A 537 18.96 7.92 14.31
N LEU A 538 18.64 9.20 14.51
CA LEU A 538 17.60 9.90 13.75
C LEU A 538 17.99 10.02 12.27
N GLU A 539 17.00 9.93 11.39
CA GLU A 539 17.21 10.05 9.94
C GLU A 539 17.76 11.44 9.56
N THR A 540 18.58 11.48 8.51
CA THR A 540 19.09 12.73 7.94
C THR A 540 17.95 13.46 7.24
N MET A 541 17.81 14.75 7.54
CA MET A 541 16.85 15.60 6.86
C MET A 541 17.20 15.70 5.38
N THR A 542 16.29 15.25 4.52
CA THR A 542 16.38 15.47 3.08
C THR A 542 15.76 16.80 2.71
N TYR A 543 16.16 17.36 1.56
CA TYR A 543 15.56 18.58 1.03
C TYR A 543 14.04 18.44 0.84
N THR A 544 13.57 17.27 0.40
CA THR A 544 12.15 16.95 0.26
C THR A 544 11.43 16.94 1.62
N TYR A 545 12.02 16.31 2.64
CA TYR A 545 11.44 16.31 3.98
C TYR A 545 11.32 17.73 4.54
N TYR A 546 12.35 18.56 4.33
CA TYR A 546 12.33 19.97 4.73
C TYR A 546 11.19 20.74 4.06
N GLN A 547 11.04 20.65 2.74
CA GLN A 547 9.98 21.35 2.00
C GLN A 547 8.57 20.95 2.46
N ASN A 548 8.38 19.67 2.78
CA ASN A 548 7.07 19.15 3.13
C ASN A 548 6.69 19.38 4.60
N ASN A 549 7.67 19.33 5.52
CA ASN A 549 7.40 19.21 6.95
C ASN A 549 8.01 20.32 7.82
N VAL A 550 9.05 21.03 7.34
CA VAL A 550 9.82 21.98 8.17
C VAL A 550 9.70 23.42 7.67
N LYS A 551 9.73 23.63 6.35
CA LYS A 551 9.54 24.95 5.76
C LYS A 551 8.10 25.43 6.04
N PRO A 552 7.89 26.59 6.68
CA PRO A 552 6.55 27.14 6.88
C PRO A 552 5.82 27.26 5.55
N LYS A 553 4.61 26.70 5.49
CA LYS A 553 3.73 26.91 4.34
C LYS A 553 3.22 28.35 4.39
N PRO A 554 3.26 29.10 3.27
CA PRO A 554 2.73 30.45 3.25
C PRO A 554 1.23 30.42 3.55
N GLN A 555 0.79 31.17 4.57
CA GLN A 555 -0.63 31.30 4.94
C GLN A 555 -1.29 32.36 4.08
N THR A 556 -1.64 32.01 2.84
CA THR A 556 -2.22 32.95 1.87
C THR A 556 -3.75 32.97 1.86
N GLU A 557 -4.40 32.00 2.49
CA GLU A 557 -5.85 31.85 2.46
C GLU A 557 -6.56 33.04 3.15
N GLY A 558 -7.41 33.75 2.39
CA GLY A 558 -8.15 34.92 2.87
C GLY A 558 -7.34 36.22 3.00
N LYS A 559 -6.07 36.24 2.58
CA LYS A 559 -5.18 37.42 2.69
C LYS A 559 -4.96 38.11 1.35
N LYS A 560 -4.86 39.44 1.37
CA LYS A 560 -4.47 40.26 0.21
C LYS A 560 -3.07 40.83 0.41
N GLY A 561 -2.20 40.65 -0.58
CA GLY A 561 -0.85 41.21 -0.57
C GLY A 561 0.14 40.35 -1.34
N TYR A 562 1.35 40.22 -0.80
CA TYR A 562 2.49 39.61 -1.48
C TYR A 562 3.14 38.53 -0.60
N VAL A 563 3.59 37.44 -1.21
CA VAL A 563 4.28 36.34 -0.53
C VAL A 563 5.74 36.26 -0.99
N CYS A 564 6.65 36.10 -0.04
CA CYS A 564 8.08 35.91 -0.33
C CYS A 564 8.32 34.49 -0.86
N LYS A 565 8.85 34.37 -2.08
CA LYS A 565 9.16 33.09 -2.74
C LYS A 565 10.22 32.26 -2.01
N ILE A 566 11.07 32.92 -1.21
CA ILE A 566 12.19 32.28 -0.50
C ILE A 566 11.72 31.61 0.79
N CYS A 567 11.11 32.37 1.71
CA CYS A 567 10.77 31.87 3.05
C CYS A 567 9.26 31.78 3.35
N GLY A 568 8.38 32.23 2.44
CA GLY A 568 6.93 32.17 2.63
C GLY A 568 6.34 33.29 3.51
N TYR A 569 7.12 34.32 3.87
CA TYR A 569 6.58 35.49 4.58
C TYR A 569 5.50 36.20 3.76
N VAL A 570 4.37 36.51 4.40
CA VAL A 570 3.26 37.25 3.79
C VAL A 570 3.29 38.71 4.23
N TYR A 571 3.40 39.61 3.26
CA TYR A 571 3.18 41.04 3.42
C TYR A 571 1.73 41.34 3.04
N GLU A 572 0.93 41.87 3.97
CA GLU A 572 -0.46 42.26 3.73
C GLU A 572 -0.51 43.75 3.38
N GLY A 573 -0.89 44.07 2.15
CA GLY A 573 -0.93 45.44 1.63
C GLY A 573 -1.13 45.48 0.11
N ASP A 574 -1.72 46.56 -0.40
CA ASP A 574 -2.09 46.68 -1.82
C ASP A 574 -0.87 46.82 -2.75
N THR A 575 0.19 47.47 -2.27
CA THR A 575 1.44 47.69 -3.01
C THR A 575 2.64 47.36 -2.14
N LEU A 576 3.56 46.54 -2.65
CA LEU A 576 4.83 46.24 -1.99
C LEU A 576 5.84 47.36 -2.25
N PRO A 577 6.39 48.03 -1.22
CA PRO A 577 7.42 49.06 -1.42
C PRO A 577 8.66 48.50 -2.14
N GLU A 578 9.26 49.26 -3.06
CA GLU A 578 10.43 48.81 -3.83
C GLU A 578 11.66 48.55 -2.94
N ASP A 579 11.76 49.25 -1.81
CA ASP A 579 12.79 49.11 -0.79
C ASP A 579 12.42 48.11 0.32
N PHE A 580 11.30 47.40 0.19
CA PHE A 580 10.87 46.44 1.19
C PHE A 580 11.86 45.28 1.32
N ILE A 581 12.27 45.01 2.55
CA ILE A 581 13.16 43.89 2.90
C ILE A 581 12.36 42.90 3.74
N CYS A 582 12.29 41.66 3.28
CA CYS A 582 11.62 40.59 4.01
C CYS A 582 12.15 40.50 5.45
N PRO A 583 11.30 40.58 6.48
CA PRO A 583 11.77 40.56 7.86
C PRO A 583 12.40 39.22 8.25
N LEU A 584 12.00 38.12 7.60
CA LEU A 584 12.51 36.77 7.85
C LEU A 584 13.81 36.48 7.09
N CYS A 585 13.81 36.56 5.75
CA CYS A 585 14.96 36.14 4.95
C CYS A 585 15.86 37.28 4.45
N LYS A 586 15.51 38.54 4.72
CA LYS A 586 16.25 39.75 4.32
C LYS A 586 16.45 39.93 2.80
N HIS A 587 15.72 39.19 1.98
CA HIS A 587 15.62 39.43 0.53
C HIS A 587 14.73 40.64 0.22
N GLY A 588 15.04 41.33 -0.87
CA GLY A 588 14.31 42.53 -1.32
C GLY A 588 12.98 42.24 -2.02
N ALA A 589 12.24 43.30 -2.34
CA ALA A 589 10.90 43.25 -2.94
C ALA A 589 10.80 42.38 -4.21
N SER A 590 11.88 42.25 -5.00
CA SER A 590 11.94 41.40 -6.21
C SER A 590 11.71 39.90 -5.95
N ASP A 591 11.89 39.46 -4.70
CA ASP A 591 11.68 38.07 -4.29
C ASP A 591 10.27 37.79 -3.77
N PHE A 592 9.35 38.74 -3.95
CA PHE A 592 7.93 38.58 -3.64
C PHE A 592 7.09 38.37 -4.91
N GLU A 593 5.94 37.73 -4.73
CA GLU A 593 4.91 37.60 -5.78
C GLU A 593 3.52 37.88 -5.21
N PRO A 594 2.56 38.35 -6.04
CA PRO A 594 1.20 38.62 -5.58
C PRO A 594 0.49 37.34 -5.12
N ILE A 595 -0.24 37.44 -4.01
CA ILE A 595 -1.15 36.38 -3.55
C ILE A 595 -2.37 36.37 -4.49
N LYS A 596 -2.62 35.20 -5.10
CA LYS A 596 -3.71 34.98 -6.07
C LYS A 596 -5.07 34.78 -5.42
#